data_AF-A0A7K2JTE8-F1
#
_entry.id   AF-A0A7K2JTE8-F1
#
_cell.length_a   1.000
_cell.length_b   1.000
_cell.length_c   1.000
_cell.angle_alpha   90.00
_cell.angle_beta   90.00
_cell.angle_gamma   90.00
#
_symmetry.space_group_name_H-M   'P 1'
#
loop_
_entity.id
_entity.type
_entity.pdbx_description
1 polymer ?
#
loop_
_entity_poly.entity_id
_entity_poly.type
_entity_poly.pdbx_seq_one_letter_code
_entity_poly.pdbx_strand_id
1 'polypeptide(L)'
;CRRVDEGDERARLAFDIYIHRLKKYIGAYYAVLGRVDVVAFTAGVGENAAPVREAAVAGLEGLGLAVDADLNAVRGDEARLISPASARVAVAVVPTDEEMEIATQTYALVIGSGNLT
;
A
#
# COMPACT_ATOMS: atom_id res chain seq x y z
N CYS A 1 -7.63 5.55 14.31
CA CYS A 1 -7.88 6.89 13.76
C CYS A 1 -8.46 7.73 14.89
N ARG A 2 -7.65 8.14 15.87
CA ARG A 2 -8.16 8.47 17.23
C ARG A 2 -9.37 9.42 17.25
N ARG A 3 -9.31 10.56 16.56
CA ARG A 3 -10.42 11.53 16.50
C ARG A 3 -11.67 11.01 15.77
N VAL A 4 -11.48 10.14 14.78
CA VAL A 4 -12.59 9.44 14.11
C VAL A 4 -13.25 8.46 15.09
N ASP A 5 -12.43 7.75 15.87
CA ASP A 5 -12.87 6.79 16.88
C ASP A 5 -13.60 7.51 18.05
N GLU A 6 -13.22 8.76 18.33
CA GLU A 6 -13.86 9.68 19.29
C GLU A 6 -15.13 10.38 18.74
N GLY A 7 -15.52 10.12 17.49
CA GLY A 7 -16.76 10.66 16.90
C GLY A 7 -16.67 12.05 16.28
N ASP A 8 -15.46 12.57 16.01
CA ASP A 8 -15.28 13.85 15.32
C ASP A 8 -15.69 13.74 13.84
N GLU A 9 -16.81 14.38 13.50
CA GLU A 9 -17.37 14.37 12.14
C GLU A 9 -16.42 14.97 11.09
N ARG A 10 -15.60 15.96 11.45
CA ARG A 10 -14.65 16.58 10.52
C ARG A 10 -13.47 15.64 10.26
N ALA A 11 -13.02 14.92 11.29
CA ALA A 11 -12.00 13.88 11.13
C ALA A 11 -12.52 12.72 10.27
N ARG A 12 -13.78 12.30 10.47
CA ARG A 12 -14.45 11.29 9.64
C ARG A 12 -14.51 11.73 8.19
N LEU A 13 -14.97 12.95 7.92
CA LEU A 13 -15.04 13.51 6.57
C LEU A 13 -13.66 13.58 5.89
N ALA A 14 -12.63 14.01 6.62
CA ALA A 14 -11.27 14.06 6.10
C ALA A 14 -10.75 12.66 5.72
N PHE A 15 -11.02 11.66 6.56
CA PHE A 15 -10.70 10.27 6.27
C PHE A 15 -11.45 9.77 5.02
N ASP A 16 -12.75 10.04 4.92
CA ASP A 16 -13.57 9.59 3.79
C ASP A 16 -13.11 10.23 2.47
N ILE A 17 -12.76 11.52 2.46
CA ILE A 17 -12.17 12.21 1.30
C ILE A 17 -10.83 11.58 0.91
N TYR A 18 -9.99 11.26 1.90
CA TYR A 18 -8.70 10.63 1.66
C TYR A 18 -8.85 9.25 1.02
N ILE A 19 -9.71 8.40 1.57
CA ILE A 19 -10.02 7.06 1.04
C ILE A 19 -10.65 7.15 -0.36
N HIS A 20 -11.56 8.10 -0.58
CA HIS A 20 -12.17 8.32 -1.89
C HIS A 20 -11.12 8.59 -2.98
N ARG A 21 -10.14 9.44 -2.68
CA ARG A 21 -9.05 9.74 -3.63
C ARG A 21 -8.18 8.51 -3.88
N LEU A 22 -7.83 7.75 -2.85
CA LEU A 22 -7.07 6.51 -3.00
C LEU A 22 -7.78 5.52 -3.93
N LYS A 23 -9.07 5.26 -3.68
CA LYS A 23 -9.89 4.38 -4.53
C LYS A 23 -9.90 4.83 -5.98
N LYS A 24 -10.05 6.13 -6.22
CA LYS A 24 -10.04 6.70 -7.57
C LYS A 24 -8.73 6.40 -8.30
N TYR A 25 -7.58 6.55 -7.62
CA TYR A 25 -6.28 6.25 -8.23
C TYR A 25 -6.06 4.76 -8.45
N ILE A 26 -6.41 3.92 -7.48
CA ILE A 26 -6.33 2.46 -7.62
C ILE A 26 -7.16 2.02 -8.83
N GLY A 27 -8.43 2.45 -8.92
CA GLY A 27 -9.30 2.11 -10.04
C GLY A 27 -8.81 2.66 -11.38
N ALA A 28 -8.29 3.89 -11.41
CA ALA A 28 -7.73 4.48 -12.63
C ALA A 28 -6.52 3.68 -13.14
N TYR A 29 -5.56 3.37 -12.27
CA TYR A 29 -4.38 2.59 -12.66
C TYR A 29 -4.71 1.14 -12.97
N TYR A 30 -5.69 0.56 -12.29
CA TYR A 30 -6.21 -0.75 -12.65
C TYR A 30 -6.73 -0.76 -14.09
N ALA A 31 -7.52 0.25 -14.47
CA ALA A 31 -8.04 0.38 -15.83
C ALA A 31 -6.92 0.61 -16.87
N VAL A 32 -5.88 1.37 -16.51
CA VAL A 32 -4.74 1.65 -17.40
C VAL A 32 -3.89 0.40 -17.63
N LEU A 33 -3.62 -0.38 -16.58
CA LEU A 33 -2.82 -1.61 -16.67
C LEU A 33 -3.61 -2.78 -17.28
N GLY A 34 -4.94 -2.78 -17.16
CA GLY A 34 -5.85 -3.82 -17.64
C GLY A 34 -5.84 -5.08 -16.76
N ARG A 35 -4.64 -5.61 -16.47
CA ARG A 35 -4.42 -6.69 -15.50
C ARG A 35 -3.47 -6.20 -14.41
N VAL A 36 -3.88 -6.40 -13.17
CA VAL A 36 -3.07 -6.11 -11.97
C VAL A 36 -2.90 -7.41 -11.20
N ASP A 37 -1.65 -7.82 -10.96
CA ASP A 37 -1.37 -9.01 -10.16
C ASP A 37 -1.26 -8.69 -8.67
N VAL A 38 -0.72 -7.51 -8.32
CA VAL A 38 -0.48 -7.08 -6.93
C VAL A 38 -0.75 -5.59 -6.74
N VAL A 39 -1.35 -5.22 -5.61
CA VAL A 39 -1.37 -3.86 -5.06
C VAL A 39 -0.57 -3.84 -3.76
N ALA A 40 0.50 -3.06 -3.73
CA ALA A 40 1.36 -2.92 -2.56
C ALA A 40 1.12 -1.59 -1.83
N PHE A 41 0.92 -1.66 -0.51
CA PHE A 41 0.93 -0.53 0.40
C PHE A 41 2.31 -0.40 1.04
N THR A 42 2.86 0.82 1.04
CA THR A 42 4.19 1.13 1.56
C THR A 42 4.20 2.51 2.22
N ALA A 43 5.33 2.90 2.80
CA ALA A 43 5.55 4.14 3.55
C ALA A 43 4.66 4.27 4.80
N GLY A 44 4.92 5.29 5.61
CA GLY A 44 4.38 5.39 6.98
C GLY A 44 2.88 5.12 7.12
N VAL A 45 2.02 5.71 6.27
CA VAL A 45 0.56 5.48 6.33
C VAL A 45 0.19 4.10 5.77
N GLY A 46 0.79 3.69 4.64
CA GLY A 46 0.49 2.40 4.02
C GLY A 46 0.93 1.22 4.90
N GLU A 47 2.01 1.35 5.65
CA GLU A 47 2.54 0.28 6.51
C GLU A 47 1.82 0.17 7.85
N ASN A 48 1.45 1.30 8.46
CA ASN A 48 0.98 1.33 9.84
C ASN A 48 -0.54 1.48 10.00
N ALA A 49 -1.25 2.01 8.99
CA ALA A 49 -2.67 2.28 9.10
C ALA A 49 -3.51 1.15 8.48
N ALA A 50 -3.70 0.06 9.24
CA ALA A 50 -4.60 -1.05 8.84
C ALA A 50 -6.01 -0.58 8.43
N PRO A 51 -6.66 0.39 9.11
CA PRO A 51 -7.98 0.88 8.70
C PRO A 51 -7.96 1.62 7.36
N VAL A 52 -6.84 2.25 7.00
CA VAL A 52 -6.69 2.93 5.70
C VAL A 52 -6.61 1.89 4.59
N ARG A 53 -5.79 0.85 4.76
CA ARG A 53 -5.64 -0.21 3.75
C ARG A 53 -6.95 -0.92 3.47
N GLU A 54 -7.65 -1.32 4.53
CA GLU A 54 -8.97 -1.97 4.43
C GLU A 54 -9.98 -1.05 3.74
N ALA A 55 -10.09 0.20 4.21
CA ALA A 55 -11.03 1.16 3.63
C ALA A 55 -10.69 1.48 2.16
N ALA A 56 -9.41 1.51 1.78
CA ALA A 56 -8.96 1.79 0.41
C ALA A 56 -9.35 0.69 -0.59
N VAL A 57 -9.38 -0.58 -0.18
CA VAL A 57 -9.77 -1.69 -1.06
C VAL A 57 -11.25 -2.08 -0.96
N ALA A 58 -11.94 -1.69 0.11
CA ALA A 58 -13.35 -2.04 0.32
C ALA A 58 -14.24 -1.59 -0.86
N GLY A 59 -15.12 -2.47 -1.35
CA GLY A 59 -15.97 -2.19 -2.51
C GLY A 59 -15.29 -2.40 -3.87
N LEU A 60 -14.02 -2.84 -3.90
CA LEU A 60 -13.29 -3.20 -5.12
C LEU A 60 -13.19 -4.73 -5.32
N GLU A 61 -14.05 -5.51 -4.65
CA GLU A 61 -14.08 -6.97 -4.75
C GLU A 61 -14.39 -7.44 -6.18
N GLY A 62 -15.17 -6.64 -6.93
CA GLY A 62 -15.42 -6.85 -8.36
C GLY A 62 -14.16 -6.77 -9.24
N LEU A 63 -13.16 -6.00 -8.81
CA LEU A 63 -11.82 -5.95 -9.42
C LEU A 63 -10.89 -7.05 -8.89
N GLY A 64 -11.36 -7.88 -7.96
CA GLY A 64 -10.59 -8.99 -7.39
C GLY A 64 -9.68 -8.61 -6.23
N LEU A 65 -9.80 -7.37 -5.72
CA LEU A 65 -9.10 -6.89 -4.54
C LEU A 65 -9.90 -7.24 -3.29
N ALA A 66 -9.24 -7.84 -2.31
CA ALA A 66 -9.80 -8.12 -1.00
C ALA A 66 -8.69 -8.08 0.04
N VAL A 67 -9.05 -7.75 1.28
CA VAL A 67 -8.15 -7.75 2.43
C VAL A 67 -8.73 -8.67 3.50
N ASP A 68 -7.88 -9.49 4.08
CA ASP A 68 -8.16 -10.32 5.25
C ASP A 68 -7.89 -9.50 6.50
N ALA A 69 -8.89 -9.36 7.38
CA ALA A 69 -8.81 -8.50 8.54
C ALA A 69 -7.73 -8.95 9.54
N ASP A 70 -7.56 -10.27 9.70
CA ASP A 70 -6.58 -10.83 10.63
C ASP A 70 -5.16 -10.60 10.11
N LEU A 71 -4.91 -10.89 8.83
CA LEU A 71 -3.62 -10.62 8.19
C LEU A 71 -3.29 -9.12 8.16
N ASN A 72 -4.28 -8.27 7.94
CA ASN A 72 -4.12 -6.82 7.89
C ASN A 72 -3.82 -6.20 9.25
N ALA A 73 -4.30 -6.79 10.34
CA ALA A 73 -4.05 -6.34 11.70
C ALA A 73 -2.62 -6.61 12.17
N VAL A 74 -1.94 -7.59 11.58
CA VAL A 74 -0.55 -7.91 11.89
C VAL A 74 0.36 -6.72 11.57
N ARG A 75 1.18 -6.34 12.54
CA ARG A 75 2.28 -5.38 12.40
C ARG A 75 3.59 -6.13 12.26
N GLY A 76 4.49 -5.59 11.45
CA GLY A 76 5.81 -6.15 11.24
C GLY A 76 6.58 -5.35 10.20
N ASP A 77 7.90 -5.53 10.25
CA ASP A 77 8.89 -4.82 9.42
C ASP A 77 9.27 -5.62 8.17
N GLU A 78 8.56 -6.72 7.91
CA GLU A 78 8.74 -7.55 6.71
C GLU A 78 7.58 -7.37 5.73
N ALA A 79 7.88 -7.61 4.45
CA ALA A 79 6.89 -7.66 3.40
C ALA A 79 5.90 -8.81 3.65
N ARG A 80 4.60 -8.51 3.59
CA ARG A 80 3.53 -9.47 3.90
C ARG A 80 2.34 -9.32 2.98
N LEU A 81 1.66 -10.44 2.72
CA LEU A 81 0.37 -10.45 2.05
C LEU A 81 -0.74 -10.22 3.08
N ILE A 82 -1.64 -9.30 2.76
CA ILE A 82 -2.84 -8.97 3.54
C ILE A 82 -4.13 -9.33 2.81
N SER A 83 -4.04 -9.88 1.60
CA SER A 83 -5.19 -10.43 0.87
C SER A 83 -5.46 -11.88 1.27
N PRO A 84 -6.73 -12.34 1.25
CA PRO A 84 -7.03 -13.75 1.38
C PRO A 84 -6.46 -14.54 0.20
N ALA A 85 -6.15 -15.82 0.41
CA ALA A 85 -5.58 -16.68 -0.64
C ALA A 85 -6.48 -16.84 -1.88
N SER A 86 -7.78 -16.57 -1.75
CA SER A 86 -8.75 -16.59 -2.84
C SER A 86 -8.83 -15.29 -3.65
N ALA A 87 -8.13 -14.23 -3.23
CA ALA A 87 -8.14 -12.96 -3.95
C ALA A 87 -7.49 -13.13 -5.33
N ARG A 88 -8.13 -12.55 -6.37
CA ARG A 88 -7.57 -12.57 -7.74
C ARG A 88 -6.38 -11.64 -7.87
N VAL A 89 -6.36 -10.57 -7.07
CA VAL A 89 -5.28 -9.59 -7.01
C VAL A 89 -4.72 -9.62 -5.61
N ALA A 90 -3.42 -9.89 -5.49
CA ALA A 90 -2.79 -9.93 -4.19
C ALA A 90 -2.70 -8.51 -3.62
N VAL A 91 -2.93 -8.36 -2.33
CA VAL A 91 -2.74 -7.10 -1.62
C VAL A 91 -1.62 -7.31 -0.62
N ALA A 92 -0.59 -6.47 -0.68
CA ALA A 92 0.61 -6.61 0.12
C ALA A 92 0.90 -5.33 0.92
N VAL A 93 1.59 -5.48 2.05
CA VAL A 93 2.32 -4.41 2.71
C VAL A 93 3.80 -4.66 2.48
N VAL A 94 4.50 -3.70 1.89
CA VAL A 94 5.93 -3.80 1.58
C VAL A 94 6.61 -2.59 2.22
N PRO A 95 7.42 -2.77 3.27
CA PRO A 95 8.20 -1.68 3.85
C PRO A 95 9.13 -1.06 2.82
N THR A 96 9.19 0.27 2.77
CA THR A 96 10.16 0.98 1.93
C THR A 96 11.39 1.36 2.74
N ASP A 97 12.57 1.26 2.14
CA ASP A 97 13.84 1.73 2.69
C ASP A 97 14.51 2.60 1.63
N GLU A 98 14.14 3.88 1.64
CA GLU A 98 14.60 4.85 0.64
C GLU A 98 16.11 5.08 0.78
N GLU A 99 16.63 5.05 2.00
CA GLU A 99 18.04 5.19 2.32
C GLU A 99 18.88 4.03 1.76
N MET A 100 18.40 2.79 1.88
CA MET A 100 19.07 1.62 1.31
C MET A 100 19.10 1.66 -0.22
N GLU A 101 18.00 2.11 -0.85
CA GLU A 101 17.95 2.26 -2.31
C GLU A 101 18.96 3.33 -2.77
N ILE A 102 19.03 4.48 -2.07
CA ILE A 102 20.03 5.52 -2.35
C ILE A 102 21.45 4.98 -2.17
N ALA A 103 21.72 4.24 -1.10
CA ALA A 103 23.04 3.66 -0.83
C ALA A 103 23.43 2.64 -1.92
N THR A 104 22.48 1.80 -2.34
CA THR A 104 22.69 0.79 -3.40
C THR A 104 22.99 1.44 -4.74
N GLN A 105 22.20 2.46 -5.13
CA GLN A 105 22.45 3.21 -6.36
C GLN A 105 23.78 3.97 -6.31
N THR A 106 24.10 4.58 -5.16
CA THR A 106 25.39 5.29 -4.97
C THR A 106 26.57 4.32 -5.08
N TYR A 107 26.49 3.15 -4.43
CA TYR A 107 27.51 2.12 -4.51
C TYR A 107 27.69 1.63 -5.95
N ALA A 108 26.59 1.32 -6.65
CA ALA A 108 26.59 0.91 -8.06
C ALA A 108 27.23 1.96 -8.99
N LEU A 109 26.96 3.25 -8.75
CA LEU A 109 27.59 4.34 -9.51
C LEU A 109 29.09 4.42 -9.26
N VAL A 110 29.53 4.30 -7.99
CA VAL A 110 30.96 4.38 -7.63
C VAL A 110 31.75 3.20 -8.20
N ILE A 111 31.24 1.98 -8.09
CA ILE A 111 31.93 0.78 -8.63
C ILE A 111 31.80 0.64 -10.15
N GLY A 112 30.67 1.04 -10.74
CA GLY A 112 30.45 1.03 -12.19
C GLY A 112 31.33 2.04 -12.93
N SER A 113 31.75 3.12 -12.25
CA SER A 113 32.71 4.11 -12.77
C SER A 113 34.17 3.63 -12.74
N GLY A 114 34.46 2.48 -12.14
CA GLY A 114 35.81 1.91 -12.01
C GLY A 114 36.24 0.97 -13.15
N ASN A 115 35.38 0.70 -14.14
CA ASN A 115 35.64 -0.28 -15.21
C ASN A 115 35.87 0.37 -16.60
N LEU A 116 36.33 1.62 -16.64
CA LEU A 116 36.60 2.38 -17.86
C LEU A 116 38.10 2.63 -18.15
N THR A 117 38.99 1.86 -17.54
CA THR A 117 40.43 1.81 -17.90
C THR A 117 40.99 0.42 -17.75
#